data_AF-A0A355V8D1-F1
#
_entry.id   AF-A0A355V8D1-F1
#
_cell.length_a   1.000
_cell.length_b   1.000
_cell.length_c   1.000
_cell.angle_alpha   90.00
_cell.angle_beta   90.00
_cell.angle_gamma   90.00
#
_symmetry.space_group_name_H-M   'P 1'
#
loop_
_entity.id
_entity.type
_entity.pdbx_description
1 polymer ?
#
loop_
_entity_poly.entity_id
_entity_poly.type
_entity_poly.pdbx_seq_one_letter_code
_entity_poly.pdbx_strand_id
1 'polypeptide(L)'
;MPAAVILFHEGSVLLNNGRPLWNPNVLNRPDVVLRALLPVADEAGGAGVYQVAVLDSLKPFPGIEPVGVRQFLLESGFDSFSVVGRASQLVNWYIMHRYC
;
A
#
# COMPACT_ATOMS: atom_id res chain seq x y z
N MET A 1 2.93 -10.71 -13.70
CA MET A 1 2.09 -10.28 -12.55
C MET A 1 2.98 -9.51 -11.59
N PRO A 2 2.49 -8.44 -10.94
CA PRO A 2 3.25 -7.69 -9.95
C PRO A 2 3.74 -8.61 -8.82
N ALA A 3 4.92 -8.36 -8.29
CA ALA A 3 5.54 -9.24 -7.30
C ALA A 3 4.88 -9.13 -5.92
N ALA A 4 4.36 -7.94 -5.58
CA ALA A 4 3.66 -7.67 -4.33
C ALA A 4 2.75 -6.44 -4.48
N VAL A 5 1.82 -6.29 -3.53
CA VAL A 5 0.93 -5.12 -3.43
C VAL A 5 1.05 -4.48 -2.04
N ILE A 6 1.01 -3.15 -1.99
CA ILE A 6 0.90 -2.36 -0.76
C ILE A 6 -0.56 -1.90 -0.66
N LEU A 7 -1.18 -2.12 0.49
CA LEU A 7 -2.57 -1.76 0.69
C LEU A 7 -2.68 -0.47 1.51
N PHE A 8 -3.47 0.48 1.03
CA PHE A 8 -3.81 1.72 1.71
C PHE A 8 -5.30 1.80 1.98
N HIS A 9 -5.66 2.22 3.19
CA HIS A 9 -7.04 2.49 3.59
C HIS A 9 -7.06 3.68 4.55
N GLU A 10 -7.90 4.68 4.27
CA GLU A 10 -8.09 5.87 5.12
C GLU A 10 -6.78 6.55 5.58
N GLY A 11 -5.81 6.72 4.67
CA GLY A 11 -4.53 7.36 4.97
C GLY A 11 -3.54 6.49 5.76
N SER A 12 -3.88 5.25 6.06
CA SER A 12 -3.02 4.27 6.71
C SER A 12 -2.49 3.24 5.70
N VAL A 13 -1.25 2.80 5.91
CA VAL A 13 -0.73 1.59 5.28
C VAL A 13 -1.18 0.38 6.10
N LEU A 14 -1.65 -0.67 5.43
CA LEU A 14 -2.08 -1.89 6.10
C LEU A 14 -0.90 -2.85 6.12
N LEU A 15 -0.46 -3.24 7.31
CA LEU A 15 0.61 -4.21 7.47
C LEU A 15 0.04 -5.63 7.57
N ASN A 16 0.81 -6.59 7.07
CA ASN A 16 0.63 -8.02 7.22
C ASN A 16 1.69 -8.54 8.18
N ASN A 17 1.33 -8.74 9.45
CA ASN A 17 2.26 -9.16 10.51
C ASN A 17 3.51 -8.26 10.55
N GLY A 18 3.31 -6.94 10.66
CA GLY A 18 4.39 -5.95 10.67
C GLY A 18 5.07 -5.64 9.33
N ARG A 19 4.67 -6.26 8.21
CA ARG A 19 5.25 -5.99 6.87
C ARG A 19 4.27 -5.29 5.93
N PRO A 20 4.69 -4.26 5.16
CA PRO A 20 3.78 -3.52 4.28
C PRO A 20 3.46 -4.24 2.95
N LEU A 21 4.20 -5.29 2.62
CA LEU A 21 4.06 -6.02 1.35
C LEU A 21 3.11 -7.20 1.51
N TRP A 22 2.09 -7.22 0.65
CA TRP A 22 1.10 -8.28 0.56
C TRP A 22 1.27 -9.11 -0.71
N ASN A 23 0.83 -10.36 -0.64
CA ASN A 23 0.60 -11.15 -1.84
C ASN A 23 -0.56 -10.54 -2.64
N PRO A 24 -0.43 -10.34 -3.98
CA PRO A 24 -1.50 -9.75 -4.80
C PRO A 24 -2.85 -10.47 -4.72
N ASN A 25 -2.87 -11.76 -4.38
CA ASN A 25 -4.09 -12.53 -4.18
C ASN A 25 -5.00 -11.96 -3.08
N VAL A 26 -4.49 -11.10 -2.19
CA VAL A 26 -5.31 -10.39 -1.19
C VAL A 26 -6.41 -9.55 -1.85
N LEU A 27 -6.18 -9.04 -3.07
CA LEU A 27 -7.14 -8.23 -3.81
C LEU A 27 -8.33 -9.05 -4.33
N ASN A 28 -8.20 -10.38 -4.41
CA ASN A 28 -9.29 -11.26 -4.84
C ASN A 28 -10.25 -11.62 -3.69
N ARG A 29 -9.99 -11.15 -2.46
CA ARG A 29 -10.86 -11.41 -1.32
C ARG A 29 -12.18 -10.64 -1.47
N PRO A 30 -13.34 -11.25 -1.17
CA PRO A 30 -14.63 -10.59 -1.32
C PRO A 30 -14.81 -9.38 -0.39
N ASP A 31 -14.05 -9.34 0.72
CA ASP A 31 -14.11 -8.26 1.71
C ASP A 31 -13.18 -7.08 1.38
N VAL A 32 -12.49 -7.12 0.24
CA VAL A 32 -11.61 -6.05 -0.24
C VAL A 32 -12.32 -5.29 -1.36
N VAL A 33 -12.70 -4.05 -1.09
CA VAL A 33 -13.29 -3.17 -2.11
C VAL A 33 -12.21 -2.22 -2.60
N LEU A 34 -11.78 -2.42 -3.85
CA LEU A 34 -10.71 -1.65 -4.47
C LEU A 34 -11.25 -0.33 -5.04
N ARG A 35 -10.70 0.78 -4.55
CA ARG A 35 -10.95 2.12 -5.10
C ARG A 35 -10.07 2.39 -6.32
N ALA A 36 -8.79 2.03 -6.21
CA ALA A 36 -7.79 2.27 -7.25
C ALA A 36 -6.60 1.31 -7.11
N LEU A 37 -5.94 1.02 -8.22
CA LEU A 37 -4.71 0.24 -8.27
C LEU A 37 -3.70 0.98 -9.13
N LEU A 38 -2.59 1.40 -8.52
CA LEU A 38 -1.59 2.24 -9.18
C LEU A 38 -0.24 1.50 -9.19
N PRO A 39 0.50 1.50 -10.31
CA PRO A 39 1.84 0.93 -10.35
C PRO A 39 2.82 1.82 -9.59
N VAL A 40 3.68 1.20 -8.78
CA VAL A 40 4.79 1.86 -8.08
C VAL A 40 6.09 1.25 -8.60
N ALA A 41 6.87 2.05 -9.31
CA ALA A 41 8.19 1.63 -9.79
C ALA A 41 9.18 1.53 -8.62
N ASP A 42 10.08 0.56 -8.69
CA ASP A 42 11.28 0.53 -7.88
C ASP A 42 12.41 1.24 -8.63
N GLU A 43 13.01 2.28 -8.05
CA GLU A 43 14.06 3.08 -8.72
C GLU A 43 15.45 2.45 -8.66
N ALA A 44 15.58 1.20 -8.22
CA ALA A 44 16.89 0.57 -7.98
C ALA A 44 17.21 -0.62 -8.91
N GLY A 45 16.77 -0.61 -10.17
CA GLY A 45 17.15 -1.64 -11.15
C GLY A 45 16.70 -3.08 -10.81
N GLY A 46 15.92 -3.25 -9.75
CA GLY A 46 15.25 -4.49 -9.39
C GLY A 46 13.99 -4.64 -10.23
N ALA A 47 13.79 -5.82 -10.83
CA ALA A 47 12.63 -6.15 -11.67
C ALA A 47 11.29 -6.28 -10.90
N GLY A 48 11.16 -5.63 -9.74
CA GLY A 48 9.97 -5.67 -8.90
C GLY A 48 9.01 -4.54 -9.23
N VAL A 49 8.01 -4.80 -10.06
CA VAL A 49 6.85 -3.90 -10.16
C VAL A 49 5.97 -4.14 -8.94
N TYR A 50 5.91 -3.15 -8.04
CA TYR A 50 4.95 -3.13 -6.96
C TYR A 50 3.67 -2.47 -7.44
N GLN A 51 2.56 -2.84 -6.82
CA GLN A 51 1.32 -2.09 -6.96
C GLN A 51 0.95 -1.48 -5.61
N VAL A 52 0.30 -0.33 -5.64
CA VAL A 52 -0.41 0.21 -4.49
C VAL A 52 -1.91 0.12 -4.75
N ALA A 53 -2.62 -0.54 -3.84
CA ALA A 53 -4.07 -0.64 -3.86
C ALA A 53 -4.65 0.34 -2.84
N VAL A 54 -5.50 1.24 -3.30
CA VAL A 54 -6.31 2.11 -2.44
C VAL A 54 -7.63 1.41 -2.23
N LEU A 55 -8.01 1.18 -0.98
CA LEU A 55 -9.24 0.49 -0.62
C LEU A 55 -10.33 1.50 -0.24
N ASP A 56 -11.56 1.24 -0.67
CA ASP A 56 -12.77 1.99 -0.26
C ASP A 56 -13.29 1.52 1.09
N SER A 57 -13.18 0.22 1.33
CA SER A 57 -13.63 -0.44 2.55
C SER A 57 -12.79 -1.68 2.76
N LEU A 58 -12.51 -1.96 4.02
CA LEU A 58 -11.82 -3.14 4.47
C LEU A 58 -12.54 -3.70 5.69
N LYS A 59 -13.03 -4.94 5.62
CA LYS A 59 -13.43 -5.63 6.86
C LYS A 59 -12.18 -6.15 7.58
N PRO A 60 -12.12 -6.05 8.92
CA PRO A 60 -11.01 -6.62 9.68
C PRO A 60 -10.85 -8.12 9.39
N PHE A 61 -9.64 -8.55 9.10
CA PHE A 61 -9.29 -9.96 9.03
C PHE A 61 -7.93 -10.20 9.71
N PRO A 62 -7.61 -11.45 10.12
CA PRO A 62 -6.48 -11.70 11.02
C PRO A 62 -5.14 -11.19 10.49
N GLY A 63 -4.36 -10.54 11.36
CA GLY A 63 -3.01 -10.07 11.07
C GLY A 63 -2.93 -8.75 10.29
N ILE A 64 -4.07 -8.07 10.09
CA ILE A 64 -4.09 -6.73 9.50
C ILE A 64 -3.87 -5.66 10.57
N GLU A 65 -2.88 -4.80 10.32
CA GLU A 65 -2.48 -3.75 11.25
C GLU A 65 -2.49 -2.42 10.48
N PRO A 66 -3.52 -1.58 10.62
CA PRO A 66 -3.50 -0.24 10.04
C PRO A 66 -2.51 0.64 10.79
N VAL A 67 -1.51 1.16 10.08
CA VAL A 67 -0.48 2.03 10.64
C VAL A 67 -0.43 3.33 9.84
N GLY A 68 -0.40 4.46 10.53
CA GLY A 68 -0.22 5.75 9.87
C GLY A 68 1.15 5.82 9.19
N VAL A 69 1.22 6.38 7.99
CA VAL A 69 2.47 6.41 7.20
C VAL A 69 3.65 7.02 7.98
N ARG A 70 3.40 8.09 8.74
CA ARG A 70 4.41 8.72 9.60
C ARG A 70 4.84 7.81 10.74
N GLN A 71 3.91 7.08 11.36
CA GLN A 71 4.22 6.12 12.41
C GLN A 71 5.08 4.98 11.86
N PHE A 72 4.70 4.44 10.70
CA PHE A 72 5.48 3.41 10.02
C PHE A 72 6.92 3.84 9.74
N LEU A 73 7.15 5.09 9.29
CA LEU A 73 8.49 5.66 9.13
C LEU A 73 9.29 5.64 10.43
N LEU A 74 8.66 6.05 11.54
CA LEU A 74 9.32 6.13 12.85
C LEU A 74 9.69 4.75 13.39
N GLU A 75 8.85 3.74 13.15
CA GLU A 75 9.04 2.38 13.67
C GLU A 75 9.96 1.52 12.79
N SER A 76 9.88 1.66 11.47
CA SER A 76 10.58 0.79 10.51
C SER A 76 11.87 1.37 9.94
N GLY A 77 12.10 2.68 10.15
CA GLY A 77 13.25 3.41 9.63
C GLY A 77 13.16 3.73 8.12
N PHE A 78 14.12 4.54 7.64
CA PHE A 78 14.10 5.10 6.29
C PHE A 78 14.21 4.06 5.16
N ASP A 79 15.07 3.05 5.32
CA ASP A 79 15.30 2.04 4.28
C ASP A 79 14.01 1.27 3.96
N SER A 80 13.34 0.79 5.01
CA SER A 80 12.04 0.11 4.93
C SER A 80 10.91 1.04 4.48
N PHE A 81 11.04 2.35 4.77
CA PHE A 81 10.03 3.35 4.41
C PHE A 81 10.05 3.70 2.92
N SER A 82 11.18 3.62 2.23
CA SER A 82 11.35 4.15 0.87
C SER A 82 10.20 3.77 -0.10
N VAL A 83 9.78 2.51 -0.14
CA VAL A 83 8.69 2.04 -1.01
C VAL A 83 7.33 2.53 -0.53
N VAL A 84 7.05 2.47 0.78
CA VAL A 84 5.78 2.93 1.37
C VAL A 84 5.62 4.45 1.24
N GLY A 85 6.71 5.20 1.39
CA GLY A 85 6.75 6.65 1.20
C GLY A 85 6.41 7.05 -0.24
N ARG A 86 7.01 6.38 -1.24
CA ARG A 86 6.66 6.58 -2.66
C ARG A 86 5.20 6.23 -2.94
N ALA A 87 4.74 5.08 -2.45
CA ALA A 87 3.35 4.65 -2.59
C ALA A 87 2.38 5.67 -1.96
N SER A 88 2.69 6.18 -0.76
CA SER A 88 1.90 7.19 -0.07
C SER A 88 1.82 8.50 -0.86
N GLN A 89 2.94 8.99 -1.41
CA GLN A 89 2.94 10.19 -2.24
C GLN A 89 2.09 10.01 -3.50
N LEU A 90 2.18 8.85 -4.17
CA LEU A 90 1.39 8.53 -5.34
C LEU A 90 -0.11 8.45 -5.02
N VAL A 91 -0.47 7.79 -3.92
CA VAL A 91 -1.86 7.72 -3.43
C VAL A 91 -2.39 9.11 -3.11
N ASN A 92 -1.60 9.95 -2.43
CA ASN A 92 -1.99 11.32 -2.11
C ASN A 92 -2.21 12.15 -3.38
N TRP A 93 -1.30 12.07 -4.35
CA TRP A 93 -1.47 12.74 -5.65
C TRP A 93 -2.77 12.29 -6.34
N TYR A 94 -3.01 10.98 -6.39
CA TYR A 94 -4.22 10.41 -7.00
C TYR A 94 -5.50 10.91 -6.31
N ILE A 95 -5.54 10.93 -4.98
CA ILE A 95 -6.71 11.39 -4.22
C ILE A 95 -6.98 12.88 -4.50
N MET A 96 -5.93 13.71 -4.48
CA MET A 96 -6.05 15.16 -4.66
C MET A 96 -6.41 15.58 -6.09
N HIS A 97 -6.13 14.75 -7.09
CA HIS A 97 -6.32 15.07 -8.51
C HIS A 97 -7.31 14.12 -9.21
N ARG A 98 -8.14 13.41 -8.46
CA ARG A 98 -9.11 12.46 -9.03
C ARG A 98 -10.18 13.15 -9.88
N TYR A 99 -10.53 14.39 -9.55
CA TYR A 99 -11.53 15.19 -10.25
C TYR A 99 -10.90 16.51 -10.71
N CYS A 100 -11.33 17.00 -11.87
CA CYS A 100 -10.84 18.24 -12.47
C CYS A 100 -11.54 19.48 -11.90
#